data_AF-A0A3S5CK87-F1
#
_entry.id   AF-A0A3S5CK87-F1
#
_cell.length_a   1.000
_cell.length_b   1.000
_cell.length_c   1.000
_cell.angle_alpha   90.00
_cell.angle_beta   90.00
_cell.angle_gamma   90.00
#
_symmetry.space_group_name_H-M   'P 1'
#
loop_
_entity.id
_entity.type
_entity.pdbx_description
1 polymer ?
#
loop_
_entity_poly.entity_id
_entity_poly.type
_entity_poly.pdbx_seq_one_letter_code
_entity_poly.pdbx_strand_id
1 'polypeptide(L)'
;MNFDLGEDVLEVTAVRGLAYPLPIGFSSSDQLDTFVCFELPFPDNDSPQRYSTDWARRSTEPTDYGGKQAIARFTVARKSRSFGRFLQSHKTLKAIVICFYIHTYMQACMHT
;
A
#
# COMPACT_ATOMS: atom_id res chain seq x y z
N MET A 1 -20.07 12.41 -7.00
CA MET A 1 -20.31 11.27 -6.08
C MET A 1 -19.83 10.01 -6.78
N ASN A 2 -19.11 9.13 -6.08
CA ASN A 2 -18.66 7.85 -6.63
C ASN A 2 -19.83 6.87 -6.49
N PHE A 3 -20.69 6.80 -7.51
CA PHE A 3 -21.93 6.00 -7.47
C PHE A 3 -21.66 4.48 -7.49
N ASP A 4 -20.45 4.08 -7.87
CA ASP A 4 -20.01 2.68 -7.93
C ASP A 4 -19.47 2.16 -6.59
N LEU A 5 -19.26 3.03 -5.60
CA LEU A 5 -18.86 2.63 -4.25
C LEU A 5 -20.09 2.29 -3.41
N GLY A 6 -20.07 1.10 -2.80
CA GLY A 6 -21.09 0.68 -1.84
C GLY A 6 -21.21 1.64 -0.63
N GLU A 7 -22.35 1.56 0.07
CA GLU A 7 -22.67 2.51 1.15
C GLU A 7 -21.73 2.50 2.36
N ASP A 8 -20.81 1.54 2.47
CA ASP A 8 -19.96 1.36 3.65
C ASP A 8 -18.52 1.02 3.24
N VAL A 9 -18.08 1.57 2.10
CA VAL A 9 -16.74 1.35 1.55
C VAL A 9 -15.94 2.66 1.58
N LEU A 10 -14.71 2.58 2.09
CA LEU A 10 -13.66 3.57 1.90
C LEU A 10 -12.66 3.01 0.90
N GLU A 11 -12.56 3.63 -0.27
CA GLU A 11 -11.60 3.25 -1.30
C GLU A 11 -10.35 4.14 -1.22
N VAL A 12 -9.18 3.52 -1.28
CA VAL A 12 -7.88 4.18 -1.26
C VAL A 12 -7.05 3.62 -2.41
N THR A 13 -6.45 4.49 -3.21
CA THR A 13 -5.65 4.06 -4.37
C THR A 13 -4.20 4.53 -4.24
N ALA A 14 -3.25 3.60 -4.39
CA ALA A 14 -1.84 3.94 -4.59
C ALA A 14 -1.65 4.42 -6.04
N VAL A 15 -1.59 5.74 -6.26
CA VAL A 15 -1.54 6.30 -7.62
C VAL A 15 -0.16 6.15 -8.26
N ARG A 16 0.89 6.66 -7.61
CA ARG A 16 2.28 6.58 -8.09
C ARG A 16 3.28 6.86 -6.97
N GLY A 17 4.50 6.38 -7.14
CA GLY A 17 5.66 6.84 -6.40
C GLY A 17 6.32 8.05 -7.06
N LEU A 18 7.04 8.84 -6.26
CA LEU A 18 7.76 10.04 -6.71
C LEU A 18 9.20 9.96 -6.21
N ALA A 19 10.13 9.78 -7.14
CA ALA A 19 11.57 9.82 -6.92
C ALA A 19 12.00 9.13 -5.61
N TYR A 20 11.61 7.86 -5.43
CA TYR A 20 11.99 7.14 -4.23
C TYR A 20 13.50 7.07 -4.09
N PRO A 21 14.04 7.33 -2.89
CA PRO A 21 15.48 7.31 -2.68
C PRO A 21 15.99 5.89 -2.87
N LEU A 22 17.10 5.77 -3.60
CA LEU A 22 17.90 4.55 -3.60
C LEU A 22 18.60 4.44 -2.25
N PRO A 23 18.52 3.30 -1.55
CA PRO A 23 19.32 3.11 -0.36
C PRO A 23 20.78 2.86 -0.71
N ILE A 24 21.58 2.89 0.35
CA ILE A 24 23.02 2.77 0.30
C ILE A 24 23.42 1.44 -0.36
N GLY A 25 24.27 1.51 -1.38
CA GLY A 25 24.79 0.35 -2.11
C GLY A 25 24.08 0.04 -3.44
N PHE A 26 23.02 0.76 -3.79
CA PHE A 26 22.31 0.62 -5.07
C PHE A 26 22.59 1.79 -5.99
N SER A 27 22.87 1.50 -7.24
CA SER A 27 23.30 2.49 -8.24
C SER A 27 22.22 2.85 -9.25
N SER A 28 21.14 2.04 -9.35
CA SER A 28 20.15 2.21 -10.39
C SER A 28 18.73 1.88 -9.93
N SER A 29 17.77 2.58 -10.52
CA SER A 29 16.33 2.48 -10.21
C SER A 29 15.72 1.13 -10.59
N ASP A 30 16.33 0.41 -11.52
CA ASP A 30 15.89 -0.91 -11.99
C ASP A 30 16.18 -2.05 -10.98
N GLN A 31 16.87 -1.74 -9.88
CA GLN A 31 17.15 -2.67 -8.79
C GLN A 31 16.13 -2.57 -7.64
N LEU A 32 15.18 -1.64 -7.74
CA LEU A 32 14.21 -1.34 -6.71
C LEU A 32 12.82 -1.90 -7.08
N ASP A 33 12.32 -2.80 -6.26
CA ASP A 33 10.93 -3.26 -6.28
C ASP A 33 10.20 -2.68 -5.07
N THR A 34 8.99 -2.14 -5.26
CA THR A 34 8.20 -1.56 -4.16
C THR A 34 6.77 -2.06 -4.17
N PHE A 35 6.15 -2.10 -2.99
CA PHE A 35 4.69 -2.20 -2.87
C PHE A 35 4.23 -1.27 -1.75
N VAL A 36 2.94 -0.96 -1.71
CA VAL A 36 2.34 -0.12 -0.68
C VAL A 36 1.46 -0.98 0.21
N CYS A 37 1.65 -0.87 1.53
CA CYS A 37 0.78 -1.44 2.54
C CYS A 37 -0.08 -0.33 3.16
N PHE A 38 -1.40 -0.47 3.04
CA PHE A 38 -2.38 0.38 3.69
C PHE A 38 -2.88 -0.28 4.98
N GLU A 39 -2.95 0.49 6.06
CA GLU A 39 -3.49 0.05 7.35
C GLU A 39 -4.53 1.07 7.85
N LEU A 40 -5.78 0.62 7.98
CA LEU A 40 -6.87 1.39 8.57
C LEU A 40 -7.16 0.86 9.99
N PRO A 41 -6.90 1.65 11.05
CA PRO A 41 -7.14 1.25 12.44
C PRO A 41 -8.61 1.40 12.85
N PHE A 42 -9.48 0.70 12.12
CA PHE A 42 -10.93 0.61 12.32
C PHE A 42 -11.40 -0.83 12.08
N PRO A 43 -12.30 -1.40 12.92
CA PRO A 43 -13.09 -0.75 13.98
C PRO A 43 -12.32 -0.40 15.26
N ASP A 44 -11.16 -1.02 15.50
CA ASP A 44 -10.27 -0.74 16.62
C ASP A 44 -8.78 -0.81 16.21
N ASN A 45 -7.88 -0.54 17.16
CA ASN A 45 -6.43 -0.54 16.90
C ASN A 45 -5.81 -1.93 16.96
N ASP A 46 -6.45 -2.88 17.63
CA ASP A 46 -5.89 -4.21 17.86
C ASP A 46 -6.12 -5.11 16.65
N SER A 47 -7.16 -4.82 15.87
CA SER A 47 -7.51 -5.51 14.62
C SER A 47 -7.65 -4.53 13.46
N PRO A 48 -6.56 -3.88 13.01
CA PRO A 48 -6.62 -2.96 11.88
C PRO A 48 -6.87 -3.73 10.57
N GLN A 49 -7.63 -3.12 9.67
CA GLN A 49 -7.77 -3.63 8.31
C GLN A 49 -6.50 -3.31 7.52
N ARG A 50 -5.93 -4.32 6.86
CA ARG A 50 -4.68 -4.19 6.09
C ARG A 50 -4.89 -4.61 4.64
N TYR A 51 -4.21 -3.92 3.74
CA TYR A 51 -4.19 -4.25 2.32
C TYR A 51 -2.80 -3.94 1.75
N SER A 52 -2.25 -4.85 0.95
CA SER A 52 -1.00 -4.62 0.21
C SER A 52 -1.29 -4.62 -1.28
N THR A 53 -0.70 -3.66 -1.99
CA THR A 53 -0.71 -3.65 -3.45
C THR A 53 0.17 -4.75 -4.03
N ASP A 54 0.08 -4.95 -5.34
CA ASP A 54 1.11 -5.70 -6.06
C ASP A 54 2.45 -4.93 -6.09
N TRP A 55 3.49 -5.67 -6.45
CA TRP A 55 4.83 -5.14 -6.62
C TRP A 55 4.93 -4.29 -7.89
N ALA A 56 5.27 -3.01 -7.72
CA ALA A 56 5.79 -2.19 -8.80
C ALA A 56 7.31 -2.43 -8.89
N ARG A 57 7.72 -3.08 -9.97
CA ARG A 57 9.09 -3.58 -10.13
C ARG A 57 9.99 -2.59 -10.85
N ARG A 58 11.27 -2.61 -10.47
CA ARG A 58 12.39 -1.96 -11.17
C ARG A 58 12.16 -0.48 -11.45
N SER A 59 11.62 0.26 -10.48
CA SER A 59 11.38 1.69 -10.63
C SER A 59 11.40 2.44 -9.30
N THR A 60 12.02 3.62 -9.31
CA THR A 60 11.92 4.64 -8.26
C THR A 60 10.72 5.56 -8.43
N GLU A 61 10.05 5.47 -9.58
CA GLU A 61 8.85 6.22 -9.93
C GLU A 61 7.78 5.25 -10.44
N PRO A 62 7.30 4.32 -9.61
CA PRO A 62 6.27 3.40 -10.02
C PRO A 62 5.00 4.17 -10.41
N THR A 63 4.58 4.02 -11.67
CA THR A 63 3.38 4.70 -12.22
C THR A 63 2.11 3.90 -12.01
N ASP A 64 2.24 2.63 -11.62
CA ASP A 64 1.12 1.74 -11.37
C ASP A 64 1.54 0.61 -10.42
N TYR A 65 0.72 0.34 -9.40
CA TYR A 65 0.91 -0.70 -8.39
C TYR A 65 0.00 -1.91 -8.66
N GLY A 66 0.01 -2.42 -9.90
CA GLY A 66 -0.80 -3.57 -10.33
C GLY A 66 -2.22 -3.22 -10.79
N GLY A 67 -2.44 -1.98 -11.24
CA GLY A 67 -3.69 -1.50 -11.81
C GLY A 67 -4.82 -1.56 -10.81
N LYS A 68 -5.72 -2.54 -10.98
CA LYS A 68 -6.83 -2.77 -10.05
C LYS A 68 -6.36 -3.15 -8.64
N GLN A 69 -5.16 -3.73 -8.51
CA GLN A 69 -4.56 -4.09 -7.22
C GLN A 69 -3.89 -2.91 -6.50
N ALA A 70 -3.89 -1.72 -7.11
CA ALA A 70 -3.52 -0.49 -6.43
C ALA A 70 -4.65 0.02 -5.50
N ILE A 71 -5.84 -0.58 -5.58
CA ILE A 71 -7.08 -0.10 -4.95
C ILE A 71 -7.40 -0.94 -3.72
N ALA A 72 -7.19 -0.36 -2.53
CA ALA A 72 -7.66 -0.90 -1.26
C ALA A 72 -9.12 -0.52 -1.03
N ARG A 73 -9.94 -1.48 -0.60
CA ARG A 73 -11.33 -1.24 -0.17
C ARG A 73 -11.50 -1.66 1.27
N PHE A 74 -11.70 -0.66 2.13
CA PHE A 74 -11.95 -0.87 3.54
C PHE A 74 -13.43 -0.82 3.85
N THR A 75 -13.89 -1.75 4.68
CA THR A 75 -15.26 -1.73 5.19
C THR A 75 -15.32 -0.74 6.35
N VAL A 76 -16.20 0.25 6.24
CA VAL A 76 -16.41 1.29 7.24
C VAL A 76 -17.89 1.37 7.55
N ALA A 77 -18.29 1.58 8.80
CA ALA A 77 -19.69 1.74 9.15
C ALA A 77 -20.05 3.23 9.18
N ARG A 78 -20.34 3.87 8.04
CA ARG A 78 -20.42 5.35 7.93
C ARG A 78 -21.47 5.98 8.85
N LYS A 79 -22.57 5.26 9.07
CA LYS A 79 -23.69 5.69 9.93
C LYS A 79 -23.44 5.41 11.42
N SER A 80 -22.36 4.70 11.76
CA SER A 80 -22.05 4.35 13.14
C SER A 80 -21.42 5.52 13.90
N ARG A 81 -21.78 5.66 15.18
CA ARG A 81 -21.15 6.63 16.08
C ARG A 81 -19.65 6.34 16.27
N SER A 82 -19.24 5.06 16.22
CA SER A 82 -17.83 4.67 16.33
C SER A 82 -17.01 5.18 15.14
N PHE A 83 -17.53 5.09 13.91
CA PHE A 83 -16.87 5.69 12.75
C PHE A 83 -16.84 7.22 12.83
N GLY A 84 -17.92 7.85 13.29
CA GLY A 84 -17.94 9.30 13.54
C GLY A 84 -16.85 9.72 14.54
N ARG A 85 -16.67 8.97 15.63
CA ARG A 85 -15.57 9.19 16.60
C ARG A 85 -14.20 8.92 16.00
N PHE A 86 -14.06 7.89 15.17
CA PHE A 86 -12.82 7.59 14.47
C PHE A 86 -12.38 8.79 13.62
N LEU A 87 -13.28 9.36 12.82
CA LEU A 87 -12.99 10.54 11.99
C LEU A 87 -12.62 11.80 12.79
N GLN A 88 -13.15 11.94 14.01
CA GLN A 88 -12.85 13.07 14.91
C GLN A 88 -11.62 12.84 15.78
N SER A 89 -11.05 11.63 15.79
CA SER A 89 -9.89 11.28 16.59
C SER A 89 -8.57 11.61 15.89
N HIS A 90 -7.45 11.42 16.58
CA HIS A 90 -6.11 11.50 15.97
C HIS A 90 -5.71 10.24 15.20
N LYS A 91 -6.61 9.26 15.04
CA LYS A 91 -6.33 8.04 14.27
C LYS A 91 -6.36 8.36 12.77
N THR A 92 -5.43 7.79 12.03
CA THR A 92 -5.29 8.01 10.59
C THR A 92 -5.13 6.70 9.85
N LEU A 93 -5.55 6.69 8.59
CA LEU A 93 -5.08 5.69 7.63
C LEU A 93 -3.55 5.83 7.49
N LYS A 94 -2.85 4.70 7.57
CA LYS A 94 -1.41 4.65 7.31
C LYS A 94 -1.17 4.05 5.93
N ALA A 95 -0.24 4.63 5.18
CA ALA A 95 0.28 4.07 3.95
C ALA A 95 1.80 3.92 4.13
N ILE A 96 2.30 2.71 3.98
CA ILE A 96 3.71 2.37 4.18
C ILE A 96 4.23 1.84 2.85
N VAL A 97 5.23 2.52 2.30
CA VAL A 97 5.96 2.03 1.13
C VAL A 97 7.03 1.06 1.62
N ILE A 98 7.00 -0.17 1.11
CA ILE A 98 7.99 -1.18 1.43
C ILE A 98 8.83 -1.44 0.18
N CYS A 99 10.14 -1.26 0.34
CA CYS A 99 11.12 -1.39 -0.73
C CYS A 99 11.90 -2.69 -0.55
N PHE A 100 11.97 -3.51 -1.61
CA PHE A 100 12.86 -4.66 -1.70
C PHE A 100 13.84 -4.46 -2.84
N TYR A 101 15.01 -5.05 -2.66
CA TYR A 101 16.11 -4.94 -3.59
C TYR A 101 16.40 -6.31 -4.20
N ILE A 102 16.36 -6.40 -5.52
CA ILE A 102 16.82 -7.59 -6.23
C ILE A 102 18.34 -7.49 -6.31
N HIS A 103 19.06 -8.11 -5.37
CA HIS A 103 20.45 -8.40 -5.59
C HIS A 103 20.51 -9.59 -6.55
N THR A 104 21.02 -9.39 -7.78
CA THR A 104 21.21 -10.44 -8.77
C THR A 104 22.31 -11.41 -8.30
N TYR A 105 21.99 -12.24 -7.31
CA TYR A 105 22.72 -13.44 -6.90
C TYR A 105 21.72 -14.58 -6.63
N MET A 106 20.64 -14.67 -7.42
CA MET A 106 19.87 -15.91 -7.57
C MET A 106 20.48 -16.78 -8.67
N GLN A 107 21.76 -17.14 -8.53
CA GLN A 107 22.41 -18.16 -9.36
C GLN A 107 22.97 -19.35 -8.55
N ALA A 108 22.63 -19.48 -7.25
CA ALA A 108 23.27 -20.48 -6.39
C ALA A 108 22.34 -21.33 -5.48
N CYS A 109 21.01 -21.30 -5.63
CA CYS A 109 20.14 -22.15 -4.81
C CYS A 109 19.02 -22.83 -5.62
N MET A 110 19.36 -23.52 -6.70
CA MET A 110 18.61 -24.66 -7.19
C MET A 110 19.59 -25.64 -7.84
N HIS A 111 20.28 -26.41 -7.01
CA HIS A 111 20.73 -27.78 -7.29
C HIS A 111 21.46 -28.31 -6.05
N THR A 112 20.76 -29.12 -5.27
CA THR A 112 21.11 -30.51 -4.88
C THR A 112 19.96 -31.08 -4.09
#